data_AF-A0A7Z0WYS7-F1
#
_entry.id   AF-A0A7Z0WYS7-F1
#
_cell.length_a   1.000
_cell.length_b   1.000
_cell.length_c   1.000
_cell.angle_alpha   90.00
_cell.angle_beta   90.00
_cell.angle_gamma   90.00
#
_symmetry.space_group_name_H-M   'P 1'
#
loop_
_entity.id
_entity.type
_entity.pdbx_description
1 polymer ?
#
loop_
_entity_poly.entity_id
_entity_poly.type
_entity_poly.pdbx_seq_one_letter_code
_entity_poly.pdbx_strand_id
1 'polypeptide(L)'
;MNDLISSGFPISFTLGLEAICLALAFGVLFGVIAALKRNKWQDYTAMIIAVVGISVPNFIMAALLQYVLAMKLGMFPVAQWESWGHTVLPAIAVASMPMAFIARLTRSSMLEVLSSDYIRTARAKGLSTPAVTFKHAIRNAIMPVVTYMGPMAASILTGTFVVEKVFGIPGLGMHFVTSITNRDYTVIMGVTVFFGAILLLCVLIVDLLYGLIDPRIKLFGAKKGE
;
A
#
# COMPACT_ATOMS: atom_id res chain seq x y z
N MET A 1 27.16 10.74 -4.63
CA MET A 1 25.72 10.76 -4.97
C MET A 1 25.28 9.41 -5.54
N ASN A 2 25.80 8.96 -6.68
CA ASN A 2 25.40 7.68 -7.28
C ASN A 2 25.60 6.48 -6.35
N ASP A 3 26.68 6.46 -5.56
CA ASP A 3 26.98 5.34 -4.64
C ASP A 3 26.05 5.26 -3.43
N LEU A 4 25.49 6.40 -2.99
CA LEU A 4 24.52 6.46 -1.89
C LEU A 4 23.15 5.99 -2.36
N ILE A 5 22.76 6.37 -3.58
CA ILE A 5 21.49 5.94 -4.16
C ILE A 5 21.57 4.45 -4.51
N SER A 6 22.67 3.98 -5.11
CA SER A 6 22.82 2.58 -5.52
C SER A 6 22.87 1.59 -4.36
N SER A 7 23.38 2.01 -3.19
CA SER A 7 23.45 1.16 -2.00
C SER A 7 22.16 1.16 -1.17
N GLY A 8 21.55 2.34 -0.95
CA GLY A 8 20.35 2.46 -0.12
C GLY A 8 19.04 2.10 -0.85
N PHE A 9 18.95 2.35 -2.17
CA PHE A 9 17.70 2.16 -2.91
C PHE A 9 17.21 0.72 -2.96
N PRO A 10 18.05 -0.30 -3.24
CA PRO A 10 17.57 -1.68 -3.29
C PRO A 10 16.95 -2.14 -1.97
N ILE A 11 17.47 -1.65 -0.84
CA ILE A 11 16.97 -1.97 0.50
C ILE A 11 15.61 -1.31 0.74
N SER A 12 15.50 -0.01 0.49
CA SER A 12 14.22 0.71 0.60
C SER A 12 13.16 0.16 -0.38
N PHE A 13 13.58 -0.24 -1.58
CA PHE A 13 12.70 -0.81 -2.60
C PHE A 13 12.16 -2.19 -2.19
N THR A 14 13.02 -3.09 -1.71
CA THR A 14 12.60 -4.44 -1.26
C THR A 14 11.64 -4.34 -0.08
N LEU A 15 11.98 -3.56 0.94
CA LEU A 15 11.09 -3.28 2.07
C LEU A 15 9.75 -2.68 1.61
N GLY A 16 9.82 -1.71 0.71
CA GLY A 16 8.64 -1.04 0.19
C GLY A 16 7.72 -1.97 -0.60
N LEU A 17 8.29 -2.85 -1.42
CA LEU A 17 7.55 -3.84 -2.19
C LEU A 17 6.82 -4.82 -1.26
N GLU A 18 7.51 -5.34 -0.24
CA GLU A 18 6.91 -6.22 0.78
C GLU A 18 5.74 -5.53 1.49
N ALA A 19 5.93 -4.28 1.91
CA ALA A 19 4.89 -3.51 2.58
C ALA A 19 3.68 -3.25 1.67
N ILE A 20 3.90 -2.93 0.39
CA ILE A 20 2.82 -2.72 -0.59
C ILE A 20 2.04 -4.02 -0.80
N CYS A 21 2.73 -5.16 -0.98
CA CYS A 21 2.09 -6.46 -1.14
C CYS A 21 1.25 -6.82 0.09
N LEU A 22 1.77 -6.62 1.30
CA LEU A 22 1.02 -6.84 2.55
C LEU A 22 -0.19 -5.91 2.64
N ALA A 23 -0.02 -4.62 2.36
CA ALA A 23 -1.08 -3.64 2.44
C ALA A 23 -2.23 -3.93 1.47
N LEU A 24 -1.91 -4.31 0.22
CA LEU A 24 -2.91 -4.67 -0.78
C LEU A 24 -3.60 -5.99 -0.42
N ALA A 25 -2.84 -7.02 -0.09
CA ALA A 25 -3.39 -8.34 0.20
C ALA A 25 -4.35 -8.31 1.39
N PHE A 26 -3.90 -7.80 2.54
CA PHE A 26 -4.72 -7.75 3.75
C PHE A 26 -5.74 -6.63 3.71
N GLY A 27 -5.41 -5.47 3.14
CA GLY A 27 -6.34 -4.34 3.02
C GLY A 27 -7.55 -4.71 2.18
N VAL A 28 -7.35 -5.25 0.98
CA VAL A 28 -8.46 -5.68 0.11
C VAL A 28 -9.24 -6.81 0.76
N LEU A 29 -8.56 -7.80 1.35
CA LEU A 29 -9.22 -8.92 2.02
C LEU A 29 -10.14 -8.46 3.15
N PHE A 30 -9.64 -7.64 4.09
CA PHE A 30 -10.44 -7.14 5.20
C PHE A 30 -11.56 -6.21 4.73
N GLY A 31 -11.33 -5.38 3.72
CA GLY A 31 -12.36 -4.53 3.13
C GLY A 31 -13.50 -5.32 2.47
N VAL A 32 -13.17 -6.37 1.72
CA VAL A 32 -14.16 -7.27 1.11
C VAL A 32 -14.95 -8.02 2.17
N ILE A 33 -14.28 -8.60 3.18
CA ILE A 33 -14.94 -9.32 4.28
C ILE A 33 -15.91 -8.38 5.03
N ALA A 34 -15.46 -7.17 5.37
CA ALA A 34 -16.28 -6.17 6.05
C ALA A 34 -17.51 -5.76 5.23
N ALA A 35 -17.36 -5.59 3.91
CA ALA A 35 -18.48 -5.25 3.04
C ALA A 35 -19.49 -6.39 2.87
N LEU A 36 -19.03 -7.64 2.77
CA LEU A 36 -19.92 -8.81 2.64
C LEU A 36 -20.67 -9.11 3.94
N LYS A 37 -20.07 -8.79 5.09
CA LYS A 37 -20.65 -8.97 6.42
C LYS A 37 -21.06 -7.63 7.04
N ARG A 38 -21.57 -6.70 6.21
CA ARG A 38 -22.01 -5.37 6.64
C ARG A 38 -22.91 -5.44 7.88
N ASN A 39 -22.67 -4.55 8.84
CA ASN A 39 -23.40 -4.46 10.12
C ASN A 39 -23.32 -5.72 11.00
N LYS A 40 -22.32 -6.59 10.77
CA LYS A 40 -22.01 -7.73 11.66
C LYS A 40 -20.70 -7.48 12.38
N TRP A 41 -20.39 -8.31 13.36
CA TRP A 41 -19.18 -8.18 14.16
C TRP A 41 -17.90 -8.10 13.31
N GLN A 42 -17.81 -8.82 12.18
CA GLN A 42 -16.65 -8.77 11.30
C GLN A 42 -16.41 -7.37 10.70
N ASP A 43 -17.49 -6.66 10.35
CA ASP A 43 -17.43 -5.28 9.85
C ASP A 43 -16.91 -4.36 10.96
N TYR A 44 -17.53 -4.41 12.14
CA TYR A 44 -17.12 -3.61 13.28
C TYR A 44 -15.67 -3.87 13.69
N THR A 45 -15.24 -5.12 13.81
CA THR A 45 -13.86 -5.46 14.19
C THR A 45 -12.85 -4.99 13.14
N ALA A 46 -13.13 -5.23 11.85
CA ALA A 46 -12.22 -4.80 10.77
C ALA A 46 -12.11 -3.27 10.73
N MET A 47 -13.23 -2.55 10.92
CA MET A 47 -13.23 -1.09 10.90
C MET A 47 -12.57 -0.50 12.15
N ILE A 48 -12.74 -1.09 13.33
CA ILE A 48 -12.03 -0.68 14.54
C ILE A 48 -10.52 -0.85 14.34
N ILE A 49 -10.07 -2.02 13.86
CA ILE A 49 -8.65 -2.27 13.58
C ILE A 49 -8.11 -1.27 12.56
N ALA A 50 -8.86 -1.00 11.48
CA ALA A 50 -8.45 -0.03 10.47
C ALA A 50 -8.43 1.43 10.98
N VAL A 51 -9.34 1.81 11.88
CA VAL A 51 -9.30 3.13 12.51
C VAL A 51 -8.07 3.25 13.40
N VAL A 52 -7.81 2.26 14.25
CA VAL A 52 -6.61 2.22 15.10
C VAL A 52 -5.34 2.29 14.25
N GLY A 53 -5.25 1.49 13.18
CA GLY A 53 -4.08 1.47 12.28
C GLY A 53 -3.79 2.80 11.59
N ILE A 54 -4.79 3.68 11.43
CA ILE A 54 -4.60 5.02 10.85
C ILE A 54 -4.39 6.09 11.91
N SER A 55 -4.95 5.89 13.10
CA SER A 55 -4.77 6.80 14.22
C SER A 55 -3.38 6.68 14.87
N VAL A 56 -2.72 5.53 14.76
CA VAL A 56 -1.37 5.32 15.28
C VAL A 56 -0.35 5.81 14.24
N PRO A 57 0.49 6.81 14.56
CA PRO A 57 1.59 7.22 13.70
C PRO A 57 2.53 6.04 13.40
N ASN A 58 3.02 5.97 12.16
CA ASN A 58 3.84 4.84 11.68
C ASN A 58 5.07 4.57 12.57
N PHE A 59 5.71 5.62 13.10
CA PHE A 59 6.86 5.47 14.00
C PHE A 59 6.51 4.87 15.37
N ILE A 60 5.31 5.15 15.88
CA ILE A 60 4.80 4.55 17.11
C ILE A 60 4.49 3.09 16.85
N MET A 61 3.87 2.78 15.71
CA MET A 61 3.64 1.39 15.29
C MET A 61 4.95 0.61 15.18
N ALA A 62 5.96 1.18 14.52
CA ALA A 62 7.29 0.60 14.39
C ALA A 62 7.93 0.32 15.77
N ALA A 63 7.97 1.33 16.65
CA ALA A 63 8.54 1.19 17.99
C ALA A 63 7.78 0.16 18.85
N LEU A 64 6.45 0.13 18.75
CA LEU A 64 5.61 -0.83 19.48
C LEU A 64 5.85 -2.25 19.00
N LEU A 65 5.87 -2.48 17.68
CA LEU A 65 6.17 -3.79 17.10
C LEU A 65 7.56 -4.27 17.49
N GLN A 66 8.57 -3.39 17.42
CA GLN A 66 9.93 -3.70 17.83
C GLN A 66 10.00 -4.05 19.33
N TYR A 67 9.40 -3.24 20.21
CA TYR A 67 9.42 -3.48 21.65
C TYR A 67 8.69 -4.77 22.05
N VAL A 68 7.49 -5.00 21.51
CA VAL A 68 6.67 -6.14 21.89
C VAL A 68 7.21 -7.42 21.27
N LEU A 69 7.33 -7.47 19.93
CA LEU A 69 7.61 -8.71 19.21
C LEU A 69 9.10 -9.08 19.18
N ALA A 70 9.99 -8.08 19.14
CA ALA A 70 11.43 -8.34 19.14
C ALA A 70 12.03 -8.34 20.56
N MET A 71 11.81 -7.31 21.37
CA MET A 71 12.46 -7.22 22.68
C MET A 71 11.79 -8.07 23.77
N LYS A 72 10.45 -8.02 23.88
CA LYS A 72 9.73 -8.71 24.96
C LYS A 72 9.47 -10.19 24.66
N LEU A 73 9.03 -10.49 23.43
CA LEU A 73 8.70 -11.86 23.00
C LEU A 73 9.91 -12.61 22.39
N GLY A 74 10.94 -11.91 21.93
CA GLY A 74 12.12 -12.53 21.32
C GLY A 74 11.83 -13.30 20.02
N MET A 75 10.68 -13.05 19.37
CA MET A 75 10.25 -13.79 18.18
C MET A 75 10.96 -13.34 16.91
N PHE A 76 11.37 -12.08 16.85
CA PHE A 76 11.96 -11.45 15.69
C PHE A 76 13.22 -10.67 16.09
N PRO A 77 14.16 -10.45 15.16
CA PRO A 77 15.32 -9.61 15.42
C PRO A 77 14.91 -8.14 15.63
N VAL A 78 15.69 -7.44 16.45
CA VAL A 78 15.37 -6.09 16.92
C VAL A 78 15.69 -5.02 15.88
N ALA A 79 16.81 -5.15 15.17
CA ALA A 79 17.33 -4.14 14.25
C ALA A 79 18.34 -4.78 13.28
N GLN A 80 18.81 -4.02 12.28
CA GLN A 80 19.74 -4.40 11.20
C GLN A 80 19.05 -4.98 9.96
N TRP A 81 19.85 -5.38 8.96
CA TRP A 81 19.40 -5.88 7.67
C TRP A 81 20.25 -7.09 7.22
N GLU A 82 20.24 -8.15 8.04
CA GLU A 82 21.10 -9.33 7.81
C GLU A 82 20.33 -10.57 7.32
N SER A 83 19.04 -10.68 7.66
CA SER A 83 18.23 -11.85 7.32
C SER A 83 16.78 -11.47 7.02
N TRP A 84 16.02 -12.39 6.43
CA TRP A 84 14.61 -12.20 6.08
C TRP A 84 13.74 -11.91 7.32
N GLY A 85 14.14 -12.38 8.51
CA GLY A 85 13.44 -12.05 9.75
C GLY A 85 13.47 -10.56 10.10
N HIS A 86 14.47 -9.82 9.61
CA HIS A 86 14.63 -8.39 9.85
C HIS A 86 13.68 -7.54 9.00
N THR A 87 13.13 -8.08 7.92
CA THR A 87 12.26 -7.31 7.02
C THR A 87 10.78 -7.36 7.45
N VAL A 88 10.38 -8.42 8.16
CA VAL A 88 8.98 -8.69 8.55
C VAL A 88 8.38 -7.58 9.41
N LEU A 89 9.04 -7.21 10.53
CA LEU A 89 8.50 -6.18 11.43
C LEU A 89 8.46 -4.79 10.77
N PRO A 90 9.53 -4.32 10.10
CA PRO A 90 9.47 -3.10 9.31
C PRO A 90 8.38 -3.11 8.24
N ALA A 91 8.22 -4.22 7.49
CA ALA A 91 7.23 -4.32 6.42
C ALA A 91 5.80 -4.21 6.98
N ILE A 92 5.52 -4.86 8.12
CA ILE A 92 4.22 -4.74 8.80
C ILE A 92 4.00 -3.31 9.30
N ALA A 93 5.02 -2.68 9.88
CA ALA A 93 4.92 -1.29 10.34
C ALA A 93 4.56 -0.36 9.17
N VAL A 94 5.33 -0.41 8.07
CA VAL A 94 5.06 0.39 6.87
C VAL A 94 3.71 0.06 6.24
N ALA A 95 3.31 -1.20 6.21
CA ALA A 95 2.04 -1.64 5.64
C ALA A 95 0.83 -1.22 6.47
N SER A 96 0.97 -1.00 7.79
CA SER A 96 -0.17 -0.81 8.71
C SER A 96 -1.13 0.31 8.30
N MET A 97 -0.60 1.50 8.02
CA MET A 97 -1.37 2.68 7.62
C MET A 97 -2.04 2.51 6.22
N PRO A 98 -1.31 2.14 5.15
CA PRO A 98 -1.92 1.93 3.84
C PRO A 98 -2.90 0.74 3.84
N MET A 99 -2.60 -0.34 4.56
CA MET A 99 -3.51 -1.50 4.71
C MET A 99 -4.87 -1.07 5.26
N ALA A 100 -4.86 -0.30 6.35
CA ALA A 100 -6.08 0.22 6.97
C ALA A 100 -6.84 1.17 6.04
N PHE A 101 -6.13 1.99 5.25
CA PHE A 101 -6.77 2.91 4.30
C PHE A 101 -7.43 2.13 3.15
N ILE A 102 -6.69 1.19 2.57
CA ILE A 102 -7.16 0.29 1.52
C ILE A 102 -8.36 -0.53 2.00
N ALA A 103 -8.36 -1.02 3.24
CA ALA A 103 -9.49 -1.75 3.81
C ALA A 103 -10.77 -0.92 3.85
N ARG A 104 -10.68 0.34 4.32
CA ARG A 104 -11.84 1.24 4.36
C ARG A 104 -12.32 1.63 2.97
N LEU A 105 -11.38 1.95 2.08
CA LEU A 105 -11.68 2.33 0.70
C LEU A 105 -12.37 1.17 -0.03
N THR A 106 -11.77 -0.02 0.02
CA THR A 106 -12.33 -1.25 -0.55
C THR A 106 -13.72 -1.54 0.00
N ARG A 107 -13.91 -1.40 1.33
CA ARG A 107 -15.22 -1.59 1.95
C ARG A 107 -16.25 -0.63 1.38
N SER A 108 -15.94 0.67 1.32
CA SER A 108 -16.87 1.70 0.81
C SER A 108 -17.27 1.39 -0.64
N SER A 109 -16.29 1.17 -1.50
CA SER A 109 -16.51 0.87 -2.92
C SER A 109 -17.26 -0.45 -3.12
N MET A 110 -16.99 -1.48 -2.31
CA MET A 110 -17.74 -2.73 -2.34
C MET A 110 -19.20 -2.54 -1.93
N LEU A 111 -19.50 -1.71 -0.93
CA LEU A 111 -20.88 -1.44 -0.52
C LEU A 111 -21.67 -0.70 -1.58
N GLU A 112 -21.07 0.28 -2.24
CA GLU A 112 -21.66 1.00 -3.38
C GLU A 112 -21.94 0.03 -4.53
N VAL A 113 -20.95 -0.75 -4.93
CA VAL A 113 -21.07 -1.75 -6.00
C VAL A 113 -22.14 -2.80 -5.68
N LEU A 114 -22.15 -3.37 -4.48
CA LEU A 114 -23.13 -4.38 -4.09
C LEU A 114 -24.58 -3.85 -4.06
N SER A 115 -24.76 -2.54 -3.92
CA SER A 115 -26.07 -1.89 -3.91
C SER A 115 -26.63 -1.60 -5.31
N SER A 116 -25.80 -1.69 -6.35
CA SER A 116 -26.14 -1.34 -7.74
C SER A 116 -27.13 -2.31 -8.42
N ASP A 117 -27.86 -1.79 -9.40
CA ASP A 117 -28.91 -2.56 -10.11
C ASP A 117 -28.37 -3.72 -10.95
N TYR A 118 -27.15 -3.61 -11.49
CA TYR A 118 -26.55 -4.72 -12.25
C TYR A 118 -26.22 -5.91 -11.35
N ILE A 119 -25.84 -5.67 -10.08
CA ILE A 119 -25.64 -6.73 -9.08
C ILE A 119 -26.96 -7.37 -8.68
N ARG A 120 -28.02 -6.56 -8.49
CA ARG A 120 -29.38 -7.08 -8.22
C ARG A 120 -29.88 -7.96 -9.37
N THR A 121 -29.67 -7.52 -10.61
CA THR A 121 -29.99 -8.28 -11.82
C THR A 121 -29.20 -9.59 -11.88
N ALA A 122 -27.90 -9.56 -11.57
CA ALA A 122 -27.08 -10.78 -11.51
C ALA A 122 -27.61 -11.79 -10.47
N ARG A 123 -28.00 -11.33 -9.28
CA ARG A 123 -28.62 -12.19 -8.25
C ARG A 123 -29.98 -12.73 -8.69
N ALA A 124 -30.80 -11.93 -9.35
CA ALA A 124 -32.10 -12.35 -9.89
C ALA A 124 -31.96 -13.44 -10.97
N LYS A 125 -30.83 -13.45 -11.70
CA LYS A 125 -30.47 -14.54 -12.64
C LYS A 125 -29.94 -15.80 -11.96
N GLY A 126 -29.94 -15.88 -10.62
CA GLY A 126 -29.53 -17.07 -9.86
C GLY A 126 -28.02 -17.22 -9.64
N LEU A 127 -27.21 -16.17 -9.92
CA LEU A 127 -25.77 -16.22 -9.65
C LEU A 127 -25.51 -16.32 -8.14
N SER A 128 -24.65 -17.26 -7.75
CA SER A 128 -24.25 -17.46 -6.36
C SER A 128 -23.50 -16.23 -5.82
N THR A 129 -23.61 -15.98 -4.51
CA THR A 129 -22.94 -14.83 -3.86
C THR A 129 -21.43 -14.79 -4.14
N PRO A 130 -20.67 -15.91 -4.10
CA PRO A 130 -19.25 -15.88 -4.45
C PRO A 130 -19.00 -15.49 -5.91
N ALA A 131 -19.80 -16.00 -6.85
CA ALA A 131 -19.66 -15.64 -8.27
C ALA A 131 -19.93 -14.15 -8.50
N VAL A 132 -20.97 -13.60 -7.85
CA VAL A 132 -21.27 -12.16 -7.89
C VAL A 132 -20.13 -11.33 -7.29
N THR A 133 -19.58 -11.76 -6.17
CA THR A 133 -18.49 -11.05 -5.49
C THR A 133 -17.21 -11.03 -6.33
N PHE A 134 -16.66 -12.19 -6.68
CA PHE A 134 -15.35 -12.28 -7.34
C PHE A 134 -15.38 -11.79 -8.79
N LYS A 135 -16.45 -12.10 -9.54
CA LYS A 135 -16.51 -11.79 -10.98
C LYS A 135 -17.06 -10.40 -11.28
N HIS A 136 -17.96 -9.89 -10.45
CA HIS A 136 -18.67 -8.64 -10.72
C HIS A 136 -18.37 -7.52 -9.72
N ALA A 137 -18.33 -7.83 -8.41
CA ALA A 137 -18.19 -6.78 -7.40
C ALA A 137 -16.73 -6.30 -7.23
N ILE A 138 -15.80 -7.22 -6.97
CA ILE A 138 -14.38 -6.89 -6.66
C ILE A 138 -13.73 -6.12 -7.81
N ARG A 139 -13.97 -6.55 -9.06
CA ARG A 139 -13.40 -5.89 -10.24
C ARG A 139 -13.76 -4.41 -10.34
N ASN A 140 -14.98 -4.04 -9.98
CA ASN A 140 -15.41 -2.64 -10.02
C ASN A 140 -15.00 -1.89 -8.74
N ALA A 141 -15.01 -2.57 -7.59
CA ALA A 141 -14.66 -1.97 -6.31
C ALA A 141 -13.16 -1.70 -6.12
N ILE A 142 -12.29 -2.34 -6.89
CA ILE A 142 -10.83 -2.16 -6.79
C ILE A 142 -10.33 -0.88 -7.49
N MET A 143 -11.14 -0.26 -8.35
CA MET A 143 -10.71 0.92 -9.13
C MET A 143 -10.15 2.05 -8.25
N PRO A 144 -10.80 2.44 -7.13
CA PRO A 144 -10.25 3.48 -6.25
C PRO A 144 -8.96 3.05 -5.54
N VAL A 145 -8.80 1.75 -5.26
CA VAL A 145 -7.59 1.19 -4.65
C VAL A 145 -6.41 1.30 -5.60
N VAL A 146 -6.63 1.01 -6.89
CA VAL A 146 -5.63 1.18 -7.94
C VAL A 146 -5.23 2.65 -8.07
N THR A 147 -6.17 3.60 -7.97
CA THR A 147 -5.87 5.05 -7.95
C THR A 147 -4.91 5.42 -6.84
N TYR A 148 -5.23 4.96 -5.63
CA TYR A 148 -4.47 5.27 -4.45
C TYR A 148 -3.06 4.65 -4.48
N MET A 149 -2.92 3.49 -5.13
CA MET A 149 -1.67 2.75 -5.22
C MET A 149 -0.54 3.54 -5.88
N GLY A 150 -0.81 4.43 -6.84
CA GLY A 150 0.25 5.11 -7.61
C GLY A 150 1.13 6.01 -6.73
N PRO A 151 0.56 7.07 -6.14
CA PRO A 151 1.29 7.94 -5.22
C PRO A 151 1.78 7.21 -3.95
N MET A 152 1.00 6.25 -3.46
CA MET A 152 1.37 5.46 -2.27
C MET A 152 2.60 4.58 -2.53
N ALA A 153 2.66 3.89 -3.67
CA ALA A 153 3.80 3.05 -4.00
C ALA A 153 5.08 3.88 -4.14
N ALA A 154 5.00 5.04 -4.80
CA ALA A 154 6.13 5.95 -4.94
C ALA A 154 6.69 6.42 -3.59
N SER A 155 5.81 6.79 -2.66
CA SER A 155 6.22 7.26 -1.33
C SER A 155 6.84 6.15 -0.48
N ILE A 156 6.35 4.91 -0.60
CA ILE A 156 6.86 3.76 0.13
C ILE A 156 8.19 3.26 -0.46
N LEU A 157 8.27 3.12 -1.79
CA LEU A 157 9.45 2.59 -2.49
C LEU A 157 10.67 3.50 -2.41
N THR A 158 10.46 4.81 -2.24
CA THR A 158 11.57 5.77 -2.08
C THR A 158 12.14 5.77 -0.66
N GLY A 159 11.57 4.98 0.25
CA GLY A 159 12.08 4.75 1.59
C GLY A 159 11.24 5.43 2.67
N THR A 160 11.11 4.74 3.79
CA THR A 160 10.36 5.22 4.95
C THR A 160 11.31 5.65 6.05
N PHE A 161 11.77 6.90 5.97
CA PHE A 161 12.88 7.41 6.80
C PHE A 161 12.73 7.06 8.30
N VAL A 162 11.52 7.17 8.86
CA VAL A 162 11.33 6.91 10.29
C VAL A 162 11.45 5.43 10.62
N VAL A 163 10.83 4.56 9.81
CA VAL A 163 10.83 3.12 10.08
C VAL A 163 12.23 2.56 9.88
N GLU A 164 12.92 2.98 8.81
CA GLU A 164 14.32 2.62 8.57
C GLU A 164 15.23 3.03 9.75
N LYS A 165 15.02 4.21 10.33
CA LYS A 165 15.76 4.65 11.52
C LYS A 165 15.45 3.82 12.76
N VAL A 166 14.18 3.50 13.02
CA VAL A 166 13.75 2.72 14.19
C VAL A 166 14.34 1.31 14.16
N PHE A 167 14.38 0.67 13.00
CA PHE A 167 14.91 -0.68 12.82
C PHE A 167 16.40 -0.73 12.42
N GLY A 168 17.09 0.42 12.34
CA GLY A 168 18.52 0.48 12.00
C GLY A 168 18.84 -0.03 10.59
N ILE A 169 17.94 0.21 9.63
CA ILE A 169 18.05 -0.23 8.24
C ILE A 169 18.84 0.81 7.44
N PRO A 170 19.87 0.40 6.66
CA PRO A 170 20.66 1.32 5.84
C PRO A 170 19.94 1.66 4.52
N GLY A 171 18.75 2.26 4.61
CA GLY A 171 17.95 2.68 3.46
C GLY A 171 18.22 4.10 2.98
N LEU A 172 17.56 4.49 1.89
CA LEU A 172 17.68 5.84 1.30
C LEU A 172 17.23 6.96 2.24
N GLY A 173 16.23 6.71 3.08
CA GLY A 173 15.68 7.73 3.98
C GLY A 173 16.71 8.22 4.98
N MET A 174 17.60 7.32 5.42
CA MET A 174 18.72 7.62 6.30
C MET A 174 19.68 8.63 5.64
N HIS A 175 20.09 8.35 4.40
CA HIS A 175 21.00 9.20 3.63
C HIS A 175 20.40 10.58 3.35
N PHE A 176 19.12 10.65 3.03
CA PHE A 176 18.41 11.91 2.82
C PHE A 176 18.44 12.81 4.06
N VAL A 177 18.12 12.27 5.25
CA VAL A 177 18.14 13.04 6.51
C VAL A 177 19.55 13.52 6.84
N THR A 178 20.57 12.67 6.70
CA THR A 178 21.95 13.06 6.94
C THR A 178 22.41 14.18 5.99
N SER A 179 21.99 14.16 4.72
CA SER A 179 22.29 15.22 3.76
C SER A 179 21.67 16.57 4.12
N ILE A 180 20.47 16.58 4.74
CA ILE A 180 19.86 17.81 5.27
C ILE A 180 20.72 18.39 6.39
N THR A 181 21.15 17.55 7.35
CA THR A 181 21.99 17.99 8.47
C THR A 181 23.35 18.49 7.99
N ASN A 182 23.95 17.82 7.01
CA ASN A 182 25.24 18.17 6.43
C ASN A 182 25.17 19.29 5.39
N ARG A 183 23.96 19.82 5.10
CA ARG A 183 23.71 20.84 4.06
C ARG A 183 24.26 20.45 2.68
N ASP A 184 24.22 19.16 2.36
CA ASP A 184 24.63 18.65 1.05
C ASP A 184 23.49 18.83 0.04
N TYR A 185 23.40 20.04 -0.53
CA TYR A 185 22.38 20.39 -1.50
C TYR A 185 22.41 19.53 -2.76
N THR A 186 23.57 19.02 -3.15
CA THR A 186 23.72 18.14 -4.32
C THR A 186 22.97 16.83 -4.10
N VAL A 187 23.12 16.21 -2.92
CA VAL A 187 22.39 14.97 -2.61
C VAL A 187 20.89 15.23 -2.41
N ILE A 188 20.51 16.34 -1.77
CA ILE A 188 19.09 16.71 -1.58
C ILE A 188 18.37 16.86 -2.92
N MET A 189 18.94 17.63 -3.85
CA MET A 189 18.37 17.81 -5.20
C MET A 189 18.34 16.49 -5.96
N GLY A 190 19.41 15.70 -5.86
CA GLY A 190 19.50 14.39 -6.50
C GLY A 190 18.42 13.41 -6.07
N VAL A 191 18.21 13.26 -4.75
CA VAL A 191 17.16 12.40 -4.18
C VAL A 191 15.77 12.93 -4.52
N THR A 192 15.58 14.25 -4.58
CA THR A 192 14.28 14.85 -4.95
C THR A 192 13.90 14.56 -6.41
N VAL A 193 14.84 14.71 -7.35
CA VAL A 193 14.61 14.37 -8.77
C VAL A 193 14.39 12.87 -8.93
N PHE A 194 15.15 12.04 -8.21
CA PHE A 194 14.98 10.59 -8.20
C PHE A 194 13.59 10.16 -7.68
N PHE A 195 13.13 10.76 -6.57
CA PHE A 195 11.76 10.58 -6.07
C PHE A 195 10.72 10.95 -7.13
N GLY A 196 10.88 12.10 -7.78
CA GLY A 196 10.00 12.55 -8.85
C GLY A 196 9.95 11.55 -10.02
N ALA A 197 11.09 11.00 -10.42
CA ALA A 197 11.16 9.98 -11.46
C ALA A 197 10.44 8.68 -11.06
N ILE A 198 10.65 8.19 -9.84
CA ILE A 198 9.93 7.01 -9.31
C ILE A 198 8.43 7.29 -9.27
N LEU A 199 8.02 8.47 -8.81
CA LEU A 199 6.62 8.85 -8.71
C LEU A 199 5.94 8.87 -10.08
N LEU A 200 6.56 9.49 -11.07
CA LEU A 200 6.04 9.48 -12.45
C LEU A 200 5.96 8.07 -13.00
N LEU A 201 6.96 7.22 -12.73
CA LEU A 201 6.99 5.83 -13.17
C LEU A 201 5.86 5.01 -12.50
N CYS A 202 5.66 5.15 -11.19
CA CYS A 202 4.59 4.46 -10.45
C CYS A 202 3.20 4.89 -10.93
N VAL A 203 2.99 6.20 -11.16
CA VAL A 203 1.72 6.71 -11.69
C VAL A 203 1.48 6.18 -13.10
N LEU A 204 2.50 6.18 -13.97
CA LEU A 204 2.41 5.61 -15.30
C LEU A 204 2.05 4.11 -15.27
N ILE A 205 2.66 3.33 -14.37
CA ILE A 205 2.32 1.91 -14.19
C ILE A 205 0.85 1.77 -13.79
N VAL A 206 0.36 2.60 -12.87
CA VAL A 206 -1.04 2.58 -12.43
C VAL A 206 -1.99 2.95 -13.57
N ASP A 207 -1.66 3.95 -14.37
CA ASP A 207 -2.42 4.34 -15.56
C ASP A 207 -2.52 3.20 -16.58
N LEU A 208 -1.43 2.45 -16.79
CA LEU A 208 -1.44 1.25 -17.63
C LEU A 208 -2.29 0.13 -17.01
N LEU A 209 -2.21 -0.08 -15.69
CA LEU A 209 -3.03 -1.07 -14.98
C LEU A 209 -4.52 -0.76 -15.10
N TYR A 210 -4.91 0.51 -15.10
CA TYR A 210 -6.30 0.88 -15.35
C TYR A 210 -6.81 0.44 -16.72
N GLY A 211 -6.01 0.62 -17.77
CA GLY A 211 -6.37 0.16 -19.11
C GLY A 211 -6.56 -1.37 -19.20
N LEU A 212 -5.84 -2.14 -18.38
CA LEU A 212 -6.00 -3.59 -18.30
C LEU A 212 -7.21 -4.02 -17.45
N ILE A 213 -7.45 -3.33 -16.33
CA ILE A 213 -8.52 -3.68 -15.38
C ILE A 213 -9.89 -3.28 -15.92
N ASP A 214 -10.00 -2.08 -16.52
CA ASP A 214 -11.23 -1.57 -17.12
C ASP A 214 -11.17 -1.51 -18.66
N PRO A 215 -11.67 -2.55 -19.36
CA PRO A 215 -11.73 -2.59 -20.83
C PRO A 215 -12.74 -1.61 -21.43
N ARG A 216 -13.51 -0.86 -20.61
CA ARG A 216 -14.37 0.24 -21.08
C ARG A 216 -13.58 1.53 -21.28
N ILE A 217 -12.39 1.63 -20.69
CA ILE A 217 -11.38 2.62 -21.05
C ILE A 217 -10.76 2.19 -22.39
N LYS A 218 -11.58 2.16 -23.45
CA LYS A 218 -11.05 2.27 -24.80
C LYS A 218 -10.42 3.64 -24.86
N LEU A 219 -9.08 3.65 -24.91
CA LEU A 219 -8.26 4.81 -25.27
C LEU A 219 -9.05 5.71 -26.23
N PHE A 220 -9.45 6.87 -25.74
CA PHE A 220 -10.09 7.91 -26.53
C PHE A 220 -9.14 8.27 -27.67
N GLY A 221 -9.35 7.69 -28.85
CA GLY A 221 -8.33 7.75 -29.91
C GLY A 221 -8.62 6.95 -31.17
N ALA A 222 -9.87 6.97 -31.67
CA ALA A 222 -10.14 6.67 -33.07
C ALA A 222 -11.43 7.37 -33.53
N LYS A 223 -11.42 8.71 -33.52
CA LYS A 223 -12.19 9.46 -34.52
C LYS A 223 -11.29 9.61 -35.76
N LYS A 224 -11.60 8.84 -36.79
CA LYS A 224 -11.18 9.02 -38.18
C LYS A 224 -12.43 8.59 -38.95
N GLY A 225 -13.33 9.47 -39.36
CA GLY A 225 -13.15 10.67 -40.16
C GLY A 225 -14.15 10.49 -41.29
N GLU A 226 -15.25 11.24 -41.25
CA GLU A 226 -16.03 11.57 -42.44
C GLU A 226 -15.30 12.67 -43.21
#